data_AF-A0A2R6KJV3-F1
#
_entry.id   AF-A0A2R6KJV3-F1
#
_cell.length_a   1.000
_cell.length_b   1.000
_cell.length_c   1.000
_cell.angle_alpha   90.00
_cell.angle_beta   90.00
_cell.angle_gamma   90.00
#
_symmetry.space_group_name_H-M   'P 1'
#
loop_
_entity.id
_entity.type
_entity.pdbx_description
1 polymer ?
#
loop_
_entity_poly.entity_id
_entity_poly.type
_entity_poly.pdbx_seq_one_letter_code
_entity_poly.pdbx_strand_id
1 'polypeptide(L)'
;MSERTVDRGGARLDGETLYGYLRVVVYSLTALLAFALLTVGTVAIIAELKGTWHWSIHLESTVSYVGLFVYYMLYALVPLFGLLLVGRWWVDA
;
A
#
# COMPACT_ATOMS: atom_id res chain seq x y z
N MET A 1 31.49 -27.20 34.57
CA MET A 1 30.08 -26.86 34.28
C MET A 1 30.12 -25.59 33.44
N SER A 2 30.25 -25.74 32.13
CA SER A 2 30.58 -24.65 31.19
C SER A 2 29.29 -24.03 30.65
N GLU A 3 29.19 -22.72 30.69
CA GLU A 3 28.06 -21.92 30.19
C GLU A 3 27.63 -22.35 28.79
N ARG A 4 26.36 -22.76 28.64
CA ARG A 4 25.71 -22.80 27.34
C ARG A 4 25.50 -21.37 26.89
N THR A 5 26.23 -20.98 25.85
CA THR A 5 25.90 -19.83 25.02
C THR A 5 24.49 -20.04 24.48
N VAL A 6 23.55 -19.21 24.91
CA VAL A 6 22.21 -19.16 24.32
C VAL A 6 22.37 -18.51 22.96
N ASP A 7 22.48 -19.34 21.92
CA ASP A 7 22.33 -18.91 20.54
C ASP A 7 20.90 -18.37 20.36
N ARG A 8 20.75 -17.05 20.47
CA ARG A 8 19.52 -16.37 20.10
C ARG A 8 19.49 -16.33 18.58
N GLY A 9 19.01 -17.41 17.97
CA GLY A 9 18.78 -17.56 16.54
C GLY A 9 17.73 -16.62 15.96
N GLY A 10 17.84 -15.31 16.24
CA GLY A 10 17.16 -14.27 15.50
C GLY A 10 17.98 -14.01 14.25
N ALA A 11 17.52 -14.48 13.10
CA ALA A 11 18.09 -14.13 11.82
C ALA A 11 18.22 -12.59 11.76
N ARG A 12 19.45 -12.08 11.77
CA ARG A 12 19.71 -10.66 11.54
C ARG A 12 19.29 -10.38 10.11
N LEU A 13 18.15 -9.71 9.95
CA LEU A 13 17.77 -9.13 8.67
C LEU A 13 18.81 -8.05 8.36
N ASP A 14 19.54 -8.23 7.26
CA ASP A 14 20.43 -7.19 6.76
C ASP A 14 19.62 -5.99 6.24
N GLY A 15 20.26 -4.83 6.16
CA GLY A 15 19.61 -3.59 5.74
C GLY A 15 19.13 -3.63 4.28
N GLU A 16 19.84 -4.34 3.41
CA GLU A 16 19.50 -4.47 1.98
C GLU A 16 18.23 -5.29 1.76
N THR A 17 18.07 -6.39 2.48
CA THR A 17 16.90 -7.27 2.49
C THR A 17 15.71 -6.53 3.05
N LEU A 18 15.87 -5.80 4.17
CA LEU A 18 14.81 -4.98 4.74
C LEU A 18 14.35 -3.88 3.76
N TYR A 19 15.30 -3.19 3.12
CA TYR A 19 15.01 -2.19 2.10
C TYR A 19 14.31 -2.82 0.89
N GLY A 20 14.72 -4.02 0.48
CA GLY A 20 14.06 -4.82 -0.56
C GLY A 20 12.59 -5.09 -0.24
N TYR A 21 12.28 -5.54 0.98
CA TYR A 21 10.90 -5.74 1.42
C TYR A 21 10.09 -4.45 1.45
N LEU A 22 10.66 -3.37 1.99
CA LEU A 22 10.01 -2.05 2.02
C LEU A 22 9.64 -1.58 0.60
N ARG A 23 10.55 -1.75 -0.36
CA ARG A 23 10.32 -1.42 -1.77
C ARG A 23 9.16 -2.24 -2.36
N VAL A 24 9.14 -3.55 -2.12
CA VAL A 24 8.05 -4.42 -2.60
C VAL A 24 6.70 -3.99 -2.02
N VAL A 25 6.65 -3.70 -0.72
CA VAL A 25 5.42 -3.25 -0.05
C VAL A 25 4.93 -1.93 -0.63
N VAL A 26 5.80 -0.93 -0.74
CA VAL A 26 5.44 0.39 -1.29
C VAL A 26 4.92 0.28 -2.73
N TYR A 27 5.59 -0.52 -3.57
CA TYR A 27 5.15 -0.71 -4.96
C TYR A 27 3.83 -1.45 -5.06
N SER A 28 3.62 -2.47 -4.22
CA SER A 28 2.37 -3.22 -4.18
C SER A 28 1.20 -2.33 -3.74
N LEU A 29 1.40 -1.52 -2.69
CA LEU A 29 0.41 -0.54 -2.23
C LEU A 29 0.13 0.50 -3.32
N THR A 30 1.16 1.02 -3.98
CA THR A 30 0.99 1.99 -5.07
C THR A 30 0.17 1.40 -6.23
N ALA A 31 0.43 0.15 -6.61
CA ALA A 31 -0.34 -0.54 -7.64
C ALA A 31 -1.80 -0.76 -7.22
N LEU A 32 -2.05 -1.13 -5.97
CA LEU A 32 -3.40 -1.26 -5.41
C LEU A 32 -4.15 0.07 -5.40
N LEU A 33 -3.48 1.18 -5.05
CA LEU A 33 -4.07 2.52 -5.12
C LEU A 33 -4.49 2.86 -6.54
N ALA A 34 -3.60 2.66 -7.52
CA ALA A 34 -3.90 2.92 -8.92
C ALA A 34 -5.08 2.07 -9.41
N PHE A 35 -5.11 0.78 -9.05
CA PHE A 35 -6.20 -0.12 -9.39
C PHE A 35 -7.54 0.30 -8.76
N ALA A 36 -7.52 0.73 -7.49
CA ALA A 36 -8.70 1.22 -6.80
C ALA A 36 -9.27 2.49 -7.46
N LEU A 37 -8.39 3.46 -7.79
CA LEU A 37 -8.79 4.69 -8.48
C LEU A 37 -9.33 4.40 -9.89
N LEU A 38 -8.70 3.48 -10.63
CA LEU A 38 -9.17 3.06 -11.95
C LEU A 38 -10.57 2.42 -11.86
N THR A 39 -10.81 1.59 -10.84
CA THR A 39 -12.11 0.96 -10.61
C THR A 39 -13.18 2.00 -10.33
N VAL A 40 -12.93 2.95 -9.42
CA VAL A 40 -13.87 4.04 -9.11
C VAL A 40 -14.16 4.89 -10.36
N GLY A 41 -13.12 5.28 -11.09
CA GLY A 41 -13.28 6.05 -12.34
C GLY A 41 -14.10 5.29 -13.39
N THR A 42 -13.89 3.99 -13.52
CA THR A 42 -14.66 3.14 -14.44
C THR A 42 -16.14 3.10 -14.05
N VAL A 43 -16.44 2.90 -12.76
CA VAL A 43 -17.82 2.91 -12.27
C VAL A 43 -18.48 4.27 -12.46
N ALA A 44 -17.75 5.37 -12.25
CA ALA A 44 -18.24 6.72 -12.50
C ALA A 44 -18.66 6.92 -13.96
N ILE A 45 -17.80 6.55 -14.92
CA ILE A 45 -18.11 6.63 -16.35
C ILE A 45 -19.35 5.79 -16.70
N ILE A 46 -19.43 4.55 -16.21
CA ILE A 46 -20.59 3.69 -16.48
C ILE A 46 -21.87 4.29 -15.90
N ALA A 47 -21.80 4.86 -14.70
CA ALA A 47 -22.95 5.45 -14.03
C ALA A 47 -23.46 6.69 -14.78
N GLU A 48 -22.57 7.54 -15.26
CA GLU A 48 -22.91 8.69 -16.11
C GLU A 48 -23.54 8.25 -17.44
N LEU A 49 -22.94 7.26 -18.13
CA LEU A 49 -23.44 6.76 -19.41
C LEU A 49 -24.82 6.11 -19.30
N LYS A 50 -25.09 5.40 -18.20
CA LYS A 50 -26.38 4.74 -17.99
C LYS A 50 -27.43 5.70 -17.43
N GLY A 51 -27.04 6.68 -16.63
CA GLY A 51 -27.92 7.74 -16.13
C GLY A 51 -29.13 7.26 -15.34
N THR A 52 -29.16 6.00 -14.87
CA THR A 52 -30.30 5.46 -14.13
C THR A 52 -30.08 5.53 -12.63
N TRP A 53 -31.19 5.60 -11.88
CA TRP A 53 -31.20 5.57 -10.41
C TRP A 53 -30.42 4.39 -9.82
N HIS A 54 -30.48 3.22 -10.46
CA HIS A 54 -29.74 2.06 -9.98
C HIS A 54 -28.23 2.33 -10.01
N TRP A 55 -27.72 2.96 -11.07
CA TRP A 55 -26.29 3.25 -11.21
C TRP A 55 -25.80 4.42 -10.35
N SER A 56 -26.65 5.40 -10.03
CA SER A 56 -26.28 6.46 -9.08
C SER A 56 -26.02 5.90 -7.68
N ILE A 57 -26.81 4.92 -7.23
CA ILE A 57 -26.58 4.23 -5.94
C ILE A 57 -25.27 3.44 -5.96
N HIS A 58 -24.97 2.76 -7.08
CA HIS A 58 -23.70 2.05 -7.23
C HIS A 58 -22.51 3.01 -7.17
N LEU A 59 -22.64 4.19 -7.79
CA LEU A 59 -21.60 5.20 -7.75
C LEU A 59 -21.37 5.74 -6.34
N GLU A 60 -22.43 6.14 -5.63
CA GLU A 60 -22.34 6.68 -4.27
C GLU A 60 -21.67 5.69 -3.32
N SER A 61 -22.15 4.44 -3.31
CA SER A 61 -21.58 3.39 -2.46
C SER A 61 -20.14 3.04 -2.85
N THR A 62 -19.82 2.99 -4.15
CA THR A 62 -18.45 2.73 -4.63
C THR A 62 -17.50 3.84 -4.17
N VAL A 63 -17.87 5.10 -4.33
CA VAL A 63 -17.05 6.24 -3.88
C VAL A 63 -16.88 6.22 -2.37
N SER A 64 -17.93 5.90 -1.61
CA SER A 64 -17.87 5.88 -0.15
C SER A 64 -16.93 4.79 0.38
N TYR A 65 -17.10 3.53 -0.07
CA TYR A 65 -16.28 2.41 0.40
C TYR A 65 -14.84 2.48 -0.14
N VAL A 66 -14.67 2.74 -1.43
CA VAL A 66 -13.32 2.82 -2.01
C VAL A 66 -12.61 4.09 -1.56
N GLY A 67 -13.32 5.19 -1.35
CA GLY A 67 -12.74 6.41 -0.77
C GLY A 67 -12.16 6.16 0.62
N LEU A 68 -12.90 5.46 1.49
CA LEU A 68 -12.40 5.07 2.81
C LEU A 68 -11.19 4.12 2.71
N PHE A 69 -11.25 3.14 1.80
CA PHE A 69 -10.12 2.25 1.53
C PHE A 69 -8.88 3.05 1.10
N VAL A 70 -9.02 3.95 0.11
CA VAL A 70 -7.95 4.82 -0.39
C VAL A 70 -7.37 5.69 0.73
N TYR A 71 -8.22 6.23 1.61
CA TYR A 71 -7.76 7.01 2.77
C TYR A 71 -6.80 6.20 3.65
N TYR A 72 -7.19 4.99 4.08
CA TYR A 72 -6.31 4.14 4.89
C TYR A 72 -5.07 3.69 4.12
N MET A 73 -5.22 3.46 2.82
CA MET A 73 -4.11 3.08 1.97
C MET A 73 -3.07 4.20 1.87
N LEU A 74 -3.48 5.46 1.71
CA LEU A 74 -2.60 6.63 1.73
C LEU A 74 -1.98 6.85 3.11
N TYR A 75 -2.76 6.66 4.17
CA TYR A 75 -2.27 6.77 5.55
C TYR A 75 -1.09 5.82 5.82
N ALA A 76 -1.08 4.63 5.21
CA ALA A 76 0.05 3.69 5.27
C ALA A 76 1.13 3.96 4.21
N LEU A 77 0.73 4.23 2.96
CA LEU A 77 1.65 4.38 1.84
C LEU A 77 2.55 5.60 2.00
N VAL A 78 2.02 6.75 2.42
CA VAL A 78 2.79 7.99 2.57
C VAL A 78 3.98 7.83 3.52
N PRO A 79 3.84 7.33 4.77
CA PRO A 79 4.98 7.13 5.65
C PRO A 79 5.93 6.05 5.14
N LEU A 80 5.43 4.94 4.58
CA LEU A 80 6.29 3.89 4.02
C LEU A 80 7.10 4.38 2.82
N PHE A 81 6.51 5.22 1.97
CA PHE A 81 7.21 5.87 0.86
C PHE A 81 8.28 6.82 1.39
N GLY A 82 8.00 7.60 2.43
CA GLY A 82 9.00 8.42 3.12
C GLY A 82 10.17 7.58 3.65
N LEU A 83 9.88 6.45 4.30
CA LEU A 83 10.90 5.50 4.76
C LEU A 83 11.71 4.91 3.61
N LEU A 84 11.07 4.62 2.47
CA LEU A 84 11.76 4.10 1.29
C LEU A 84 12.77 5.12 0.76
N LEU A 85 12.37 6.39 0.66
CA LEU A 85 13.26 7.46 0.24
C LEU A 85 14.45 7.58 1.19
N VAL A 86 14.21 7.67 2.50
CA VAL A 86 15.28 7.76 3.51
C VAL A 86 16.17 6.53 3.46
N GLY A 87 15.60 5.32 3.41
CA GLY A 87 16.35 4.07 3.34
C GLY A 87 17.26 4.00 2.12
N ARG A 88 16.86 4.58 0.98
CA ARG A 88 17.71 4.67 -0.20
C ARG A 88 19.00 5.45 0.06
N TRP A 89 18.92 6.59 0.75
CA TRP A 89 20.10 7.38 1.13
C TRP A 89 21.07 6.62 2.03
N TRP A 90 20.56 5.72 2.88
CA TRP A 90 21.39 4.92 3.77
C TRP A 90 22.06 3.72 3.10
N VAL A 91 21.39 3.09 2.13
CA VAL A 91 21.94 1.95 1.37
C VAL A 91 22.95 2.43 0.31
N ASP A 92 22.76 3.62 -0.25
CA ASP A 92 23.66 4.18 -1.28
C ASP A 92 24.93 4.86 -0.69
N ALA A 93 25.00 5.07 0.63
CA ALA A 93 26.11 5.75 1.34
C ALA A 93 27.19 4.78 1.82
#